data_AF-A0A950RAH1-F1
#
_entry.id   AF-A0A950RAH1-F1
#
_cell.length_a   1.000
_cell.length_b   1.000
_cell.length_c   1.000
_cell.angle_alpha   90.00
_cell.angle_beta   90.00
_cell.angle_gamma   90.00
#
_symmetry.space_group_name_H-M   'P 1'
#
loop_
_entity.id
_entity.type
_entity.pdbx_description
1 polymer ?
#
loop_
_entity_poly.entity_id
_entity_poly.type
_entity_poly.pdbx_seq_one_letter_code
_entity_poly.pdbx_strand_id
1 'polypeptide(L)'
;MTEAQIEAAAEADPDARPMTAEEMRKARRVPRTRTLRRALAMTQEEFATRYHIPLGTLRDWEQGRTQPDKPARAYLTVIAHDPEGVRRALTATPA
;
A
#
# COMPACT_ATOMS: atom_id res chain seq x y z
N MET A 1 -28.93 6.50 16.70
CA MET A 1 -29.25 5.42 15.74
C MET A 1 -28.59 4.16 16.25
N THR A 2 -29.31 3.04 16.24
CA THR A 2 -28.72 1.74 16.58
C THR A 2 -27.93 1.20 15.38
N GLU A 3 -26.99 0.29 15.61
CA GLU A 3 -26.24 -0.38 14.54
C GLU A 3 -27.17 -1.08 13.54
N ALA A 4 -28.22 -1.74 14.04
CA ALA A 4 -29.27 -2.34 13.22
C ALA A 4 -30.02 -1.32 12.34
N GLN A 5 -30.24 -0.09 12.83
CA GLN A 5 -30.86 0.97 12.03
C GLN A 5 -29.92 1.50 10.93
N ILE A 6 -28.61 1.51 11.19
CA ILE A 6 -27.59 1.90 10.20
C ILE A 6 -27.50 0.85 9.10
N GLU A 7 -27.46 -0.43 9.47
CA GLU A 7 -27.35 -1.54 8.52
C GLU A 7 -28.60 -1.66 7.64
N ALA A 8 -29.80 -1.59 8.23
CA ALA A 8 -31.05 -1.61 7.47
C ALA A 8 -31.17 -0.42 6.50
N ALA A 9 -30.69 0.77 6.89
CA ALA A 9 -30.66 1.94 6.02
C ALA A 9 -29.65 1.78 4.87
N ALA A 10 -28.48 1.19 5.13
CA ALA A 10 -27.48 0.91 4.11
C ALA A 10 -27.97 -0.13 3.10
N GLU A 11 -28.68 -1.19 3.55
CA GLU A 11 -29.25 -2.19 2.64
C GLU A 11 -30.36 -1.64 1.73
N ALA A 12 -31.17 -0.71 2.25
CA ALA A 12 -32.26 -0.10 1.50
C ALA A 12 -31.80 0.94 0.46
N ASP A 13 -30.56 1.44 0.57
CA ASP A 13 -29.96 2.42 -0.34
C ASP A 13 -29.11 1.73 -1.42
N PRO A 14 -29.54 1.72 -2.70
CA PRO A 14 -28.80 1.09 -3.80
C PRO A 14 -27.37 1.64 -4.00
N ASP A 15 -27.11 2.91 -3.62
CA ASP A 15 -25.82 3.57 -3.78
C ASP A 15 -24.91 3.38 -2.56
N ALA A 16 -25.47 3.06 -1.38
CA ALA A 16 -24.73 2.88 -0.13
C ALA A 16 -24.69 1.43 0.39
N ARG A 17 -25.27 0.47 -0.34
CA ARG A 17 -25.26 -0.94 0.05
C ARG A 17 -23.84 -1.51 0.24
N PRO A 18 -23.61 -2.33 1.28
CA PRO A 18 -22.33 -3.00 1.46
C PRO A 18 -21.99 -3.90 0.26
N MET A 19 -20.70 -3.96 -0.09
CA MET A 19 -20.23 -4.87 -1.14
C MET A 19 -20.44 -6.33 -0.74
N THR A 20 -20.93 -7.14 -1.66
CA THR A 20 -20.97 -8.60 -1.50
C THR A 20 -19.56 -9.19 -1.44
N ALA A 21 -19.43 -10.41 -0.92
CA ALA A 21 -18.15 -11.11 -0.89
C ALA A 21 -17.54 -11.32 -2.29
N GLU A 22 -18.37 -11.51 -3.31
CA GLU A 22 -17.91 -11.65 -4.70
C GLU A 22 -17.39 -10.31 -5.27
N GLU A 23 -18.10 -9.21 -5.03
CA GLU A 23 -17.67 -7.87 -5.42
C GLU A 23 -16.38 -7.48 -4.71
N MET A 24 -16.26 -7.80 -3.41
CA MET A 24 -15.04 -7.58 -2.63
C MET A 24 -13.85 -8.35 -3.22
N ARG A 25 -14.06 -9.57 -3.71
CA ARG A 25 -13.01 -10.38 -4.37
C ARG A 25 -12.55 -9.75 -5.69
N LYS A 26 -13.47 -9.12 -6.44
CA LYS A 26 -13.18 -8.42 -7.71
C LYS A 26 -12.63 -7.01 -7.49
N ALA A 27 -12.79 -6.45 -6.29
CA ALA A 27 -12.31 -5.12 -5.96
C ALA A 27 -10.80 -5.00 -6.18
N ARG A 28 -10.40 -3.85 -6.76
CA ARG A 28 -9.00 -3.55 -7.01
C ARG A 28 -8.27 -3.41 -5.68
N ARG A 29 -7.36 -4.34 -5.39
CA ARG A 29 -6.55 -4.29 -4.16
C ARG A 29 -5.64 -3.08 -4.19
N VAL A 30 -5.54 -2.40 -3.04
CA VAL A 30 -4.54 -1.34 -2.85
C VAL A 30 -3.14 -1.95 -3.01
N PRO A 31 -2.26 -1.37 -3.86
CA PRO A 31 -0.90 -1.87 -4.02
C PRO A 31 -0.16 -1.93 -2.68
N ARG A 32 0.51 -3.05 -2.41
CA ARG A 32 1.23 -3.26 -1.13
C ARG A 32 2.25 -2.16 -0.82
N THR A 33 2.90 -1.62 -1.85
CA THR A 33 3.81 -0.46 -1.76
C THR A 33 3.15 0.76 -1.14
N ARG A 34 1.93 1.10 -1.60
CA ARG A 34 1.18 2.25 -1.09
C ARG A 34 0.82 2.08 0.39
N THR A 35 0.40 0.87 0.76
CA THR A 35 0.07 0.54 2.15
C THR A 35 1.31 0.62 3.04
N LEU A 36 2.42 0.03 2.62
CA LEU A 36 3.69 0.06 3.35
C LEU A 36 4.18 1.50 3.58
N ARG A 37 4.24 2.31 2.52
CA ARG A 37 4.67 3.71 2.63
C ARG A 37 3.79 4.51 3.61
N ARG A 38 2.47 4.32 3.55
CA ARG A 38 1.52 5.00 4.45
C ARG A 38 1.67 4.54 5.90
N ALA A 39 1.91 3.26 6.13
CA ALA A 39 2.18 2.72 7.47
C ALA A 39 3.45 3.33 8.07
N LEU A 40 4.42 3.69 7.24
CA LEU A 40 5.65 4.38 7.64
C LEU A 40 5.52 5.91 7.70
N ALA A 41 4.32 6.46 7.47
CA ALA A 41 4.01 7.90 7.48
C ALA A 41 4.92 8.74 6.56
N MET A 42 5.28 8.21 5.39
CA MET A 42 6.15 8.90 4.41
C MET A 42 5.37 9.41 3.20
N THR A 43 5.80 10.56 2.68
CA THR A 43 5.50 11.02 1.31
C THR A 43 6.13 10.07 0.28
N GLN A 44 5.71 10.18 -0.99
CA GLN A 44 6.30 9.36 -2.06
C GLN A 44 7.78 9.68 -2.25
N GLU A 45 8.13 10.97 -2.18
CA GLU A 45 9.48 11.50 -2.32
C GLU A 45 10.39 10.99 -1.20
N GLU A 46 9.92 11.03 0.06
CA GLU A 46 10.68 10.51 1.20
C GLU A 46 10.91 9.00 1.10
N PHE A 47 9.89 8.23 0.74
CA PHE A 47 10.01 6.78 0.60
C PHE A 47 10.93 6.39 -0.56
N ALA A 48 10.77 7.04 -1.71
CA ALA A 48 11.60 6.87 -2.88
C ALA A 48 13.08 7.14 -2.57
N THR A 49 13.34 8.29 -1.93
CA THR A 49 14.69 8.71 -1.55
C THR A 49 15.29 7.77 -0.51
N ARG A 50 14.54 7.46 0.55
CA ARG A 50 15.03 6.63 1.66
C ARG A 50 15.43 5.23 1.22
N TYR A 51 14.67 4.64 0.30
CA TYR A 51 14.84 3.24 -0.10
C TYR A 51 15.45 3.07 -1.50
N HIS A 52 16.00 4.14 -2.08
CA HIS A 52 16.64 4.15 -3.39
C HIS A 52 15.73 3.57 -4.51
N ILE A 53 14.44 3.88 -4.45
CA ILE A 53 13.46 3.52 -5.49
C ILE A 53 13.20 4.77 -6.32
N PRO A 54 13.38 4.75 -7.65
CA PRO A 54 13.06 5.90 -8.48
C PRO A 54 11.60 6.35 -8.27
N LEU A 55 11.38 7.65 -8.05
CA LEU A 55 10.05 8.19 -7.74
C LEU A 55 9.00 7.85 -8.81
N GLY A 56 9.37 7.88 -10.08
CA GLY A 56 8.50 7.46 -11.19
C GLY A 56 8.07 6.00 -11.06
N THR A 57 9.01 5.10 -10.78
CA THR A 57 8.74 3.67 -10.54
C THR A 57 7.82 3.45 -9.35
N LEU A 58 8.05 4.14 -8.23
CA LEU A 58 7.16 4.07 -7.06
C LEU A 58 5.73 4.52 -7.43
N ARG A 59 5.59 5.63 -8.16
CA ARG A 59 4.29 6.14 -8.62
C ARG A 59 3.57 5.15 -9.52
N ASP A 60 4.28 4.53 -10.47
CA ASP A 60 3.70 3.52 -11.36
C ASP A 60 3.19 2.30 -10.59
N TRP A 61 3.93 1.84 -9.57
CA TRP A 61 3.49 0.75 -8.70
C TRP A 61 2.28 1.13 -7.84
N GLU A 62 2.28 2.31 -7.21
CA GLU A 62 1.16 2.76 -6.35
C GLU A 62 -0.11 3.09 -7.14
N GLN A 63 0.04 3.49 -8.41
CA GLN A 63 -1.06 3.68 -9.35
C GLN A 63 -1.43 2.39 -10.07
N GLY A 64 -0.68 1.30 -9.90
CA GLY A 64 -0.90 0.00 -10.54
C GLY A 64 -0.74 0.00 -12.06
N ARG A 65 0.05 0.93 -12.62
CA ARG A 65 0.44 0.92 -14.04
C ARG A 65 1.39 -0.22 -14.34
N THR A 66 2.27 -0.53 -13.39
CA THR A 66 3.20 -1.66 -13.44
C THR A 66 3.19 -2.37 -12.08
N GLN A 67 3.77 -3.57 -12.04
CA GLN A 67 3.97 -4.32 -10.80
C GLN A 67 5.45 -4.41 -10.46
N PRO A 68 5.84 -4.41 -9.17
CA PRO A 68 7.21 -4.68 -8.78
C PRO A 68 7.61 -6.10 -9.20
N ASP A 69 8.81 -6.23 -9.75
CA ASP A 69 9.38 -7.51 -10.12
C ASP A 69 9.76 -8.36 -8.89
N LYS A 70 10.32 -9.56 -9.10
CA LYS A 70 10.64 -10.47 -7.99
C LYS A 70 11.62 -9.83 -6.98
N PRO A 71 12.75 -9.22 -7.38
CA PRO A 71 13.66 -8.54 -6.47
C PRO A 71 12.99 -7.36 -5.73
N ALA A 72 12.26 -6.49 -6.43
CA ALA A 72 11.60 -5.36 -5.79
C ALA A 72 10.58 -5.82 -4.74
N ARG A 73 9.81 -6.88 -5.00
CA ARG A 73 8.91 -7.46 -3.99
C ARG A 73 9.64 -8.02 -2.79
N ALA A 74 10.76 -8.71 -3.00
CA ALA A 74 11.59 -9.22 -1.91
C ALA A 74 12.11 -8.05 -1.06
N TYR A 75 12.62 -7.01 -1.70
CA TYR A 75 13.11 -5.81 -1.05
C TYR A 75 12.02 -5.07 -0.24
N LEU A 76 10.83 -4.88 -0.82
CA LEU A 76 9.67 -4.32 -0.11
C LEU A 76 9.25 -5.16 1.10
N THR A 77 9.46 -6.49 1.04
CA THR A 77 9.21 -7.39 2.17
C THR A 77 10.23 -7.14 3.29
N VAL A 78 11.51 -6.93 2.95
CA VAL A 78 12.54 -6.57 3.94
C VAL A 78 12.26 -5.22 4.57
N ILE A 79 11.89 -4.20 3.76
CA ILE A 79 11.48 -2.87 4.29
C ILE A 79 10.30 -2.99 5.25
N ALA A 80 9.32 -3.85 4.94
CA ALA A 80 8.17 -4.06 5.82
C ALA A 80 8.55 -4.71 7.16
N HIS A 81 9.61 -5.52 7.18
CA HIS A 81 10.07 -6.20 8.38
C HIS A 81 11.03 -5.36 9.22
N ASP A 82 11.98 -4.65 8.59
CA ASP A 82 12.98 -3.82 9.28
C ASP A 82 13.26 -2.53 8.48
N PRO A 83 12.35 -1.55 8.52
CA PRO A 83 12.48 -0.31 7.74
C PRO A 83 13.73 0.49 8.15
N GLU A 84 14.05 0.48 9.44
CA GLU A 84 15.16 1.25 9.98
C GLU A 84 16.51 0.56 9.73
N GLY A 85 16.57 -0.78 9.79
CA GLY A 85 17.75 -1.54 9.39
C GLY A 85 18.07 -1.40 7.92
N VAL A 86 17.06 -1.44 7.04
CA VAL A 86 17.25 -1.15 5.61
C VAL A 86 17.76 0.28 5.43
N ARG A 87 17.15 1.27 6.08
CA ARG A 87 17.62 2.66 6.02
C ARG A 87 19.10 2.77 6.42
N ARG A 88 19.49 2.18 7.55
CA ARG A 88 20.88 2.18 8.01
C ARG A 88 21.81 1.54 6.99
N ALA A 89 21.44 0.37 6.46
CA ALA A 89 22.24 -0.36 5.47
C ALA A 89 22.49 0.45 4.18
N LEU A 90 21.51 1.23 3.73
CA LEU A 90 21.63 2.07 2.53
C LEU A 90 22.44 3.36 2.76
N THR A 91 22.50 3.84 4.00
CA THR A 91 23.26 5.05 4.36
C THR A 91 24.69 4.77 4.82
N ALA A 92 25.02 3.52 5.17
CA ALA A 92 26.37 3.14 5.56
C ALA A 92 27.30 3.14 4.34
N THR A 93 28.49 3.73 4.47
CA THR A 93 29.55 3.56 3.48
C THR A 93 29.93 2.07 3.44
N PRO A 94 29.92 1.41 2.26
CA PRO A 94 30.35 0.03 2.18
C PRO A 94 31.79 -0.10 2.66
N ALA A 95 32.04 -1.12 3.50
CA ALA A 95 33.38 -1.50 3.95
C ALA A 95 34.22 -2.08 2.81
#